data_AF-A0A3B9T3E2-F1
#
_entry.id   AF-A0A3B9T3E2-F1
#
_cell.length_a   1.000
_cell.length_b   1.000
_cell.length_c   1.000
_cell.angle_alpha   90.00
_cell.angle_beta   90.00
_cell.angle_gamma   90.00
#
_symmetry.space_group_name_H-M   'P 1'
#
loop_
_entity.id
_entity.type
_entity.pdbx_description
1 polymer ?
#
loop_
_entity_poly.entity_id
_entity_poly.type
_entity_poly.pdbx_seq_one_letter_code
_entity_poly.pdbx_strand_id
1 'polypeptide(L)'
;MNKVKICAALALLFAVIAVGLFTEIPSYVKYKDGDVLDYSTLSTNDLQSGALVQGVIDDCDGSIAELEETNTIFGIPTSKRVTSQYYACYMYNGSYVIYETANADECSTLNKLEAECTAFYEAVGEAYDNAKSDDDVDLSGAVQPSTTLEITGKVVEMRDDLRDIFQEWYGEGFDTDCVTQYVIRRCDFSRFKFVIPGFLVCAVLTVVMLVLTVLCFIRYRRARQFSY
;
A
#
# COMPACT_ATOMS: atom_id res chain seq x y z
N MET A 1 -18.11 29.70 -26.20
CA MET A 1 -18.24 28.24 -25.96
C MET A 1 -16.94 27.61 -25.45
N ASN A 2 -15.76 27.86 -26.05
CA ASN A 2 -14.48 27.29 -25.58
C ASN A 2 -14.13 27.62 -24.11
N LYS A 3 -14.35 28.86 -23.65
CA LYS A 3 -14.05 29.25 -22.25
C LYS A 3 -14.85 28.47 -21.20
N VAL A 4 -16.14 28.19 -21.47
CA VAL A 4 -17.01 27.40 -20.58
C VAL A 4 -16.51 25.95 -20.49
N LYS A 5 -16.11 25.36 -21.63
CA LYS A 5 -15.55 23.99 -21.67
C LYS A 5 -14.23 23.89 -20.91
N ILE A 6 -13.35 24.88 -21.05
CA ILE A 6 -12.06 24.91 -20.34
C ILE A 6 -12.26 25.03 -18.83
N CYS A 7 -13.14 25.94 -18.38
CA CYS A 7 -13.43 26.10 -16.95
C CYS A 7 -14.07 24.84 -16.34
N ALA A 8 -14.99 24.18 -17.07
CA ALA A 8 -15.62 22.93 -16.64
C ALA A 8 -14.60 21.78 -16.57
N ALA A 9 -13.71 21.65 -17.55
CA ALA A 9 -12.67 20.62 -17.56
C ALA A 9 -11.69 20.79 -16.38
N LEU A 10 -11.28 22.03 -16.09
CA LEU A 10 -10.41 22.32 -14.95
C LEU A 10 -11.12 22.09 -13.60
N ALA A 11 -12.39 22.44 -13.48
CA ALA A 11 -13.17 22.13 -12.28
C ALA A 11 -13.24 20.61 -12.03
N LEU A 12 -13.42 19.83 -13.09
CA LEU A 12 -13.48 18.37 -13.01
C LEU A 12 -12.11 17.77 -12.64
N LEU A 13 -11.02 18.31 -13.20
CA LEU A 13 -9.65 17.93 -12.83
C LEU A 13 -9.37 18.17 -11.34
N PHE A 14 -9.66 19.37 -10.83
CA PHE A 14 -9.46 19.70 -9.41
C PHE A 14 -10.35 18.86 -8.48
N ALA A 15 -11.57 18.54 -8.90
CA ALA A 15 -12.46 17.67 -8.16
C ALA A 15 -11.89 16.24 -8.03
N VAL A 16 -11.37 15.67 -9.12
CA VAL A 16 -10.74 14.33 -9.09
C VAL A 16 -9.53 14.30 -8.16
N ILE A 17 -8.68 15.33 -8.23
CA ILE A 17 -7.51 15.45 -7.34
C ILE A 17 -7.95 15.58 -5.88
N ALA A 18 -8.97 16.41 -5.60
CA ALA A 18 -9.51 16.58 -4.25
C ALA A 18 -10.10 15.28 -3.69
N VAL A 19 -10.82 14.51 -4.51
CA VAL A 19 -11.36 13.20 -4.09
C VAL A 19 -10.23 12.22 -3.75
N GLY A 20 -9.18 12.15 -4.58
CA GLY A 20 -8.01 11.32 -4.27
C GLY A 20 -7.38 11.68 -2.93
N LEU A 21 -7.13 12.98 -2.69
CA LEU A 21 -6.58 13.46 -1.41
C LEU A 21 -7.52 13.23 -0.23
N PHE A 22 -8.85 13.21 -0.45
CA PHE A 22 -9.85 13.01 0.60
C PHE A 22 -9.87 11.59 1.16
N THR A 23 -9.65 10.57 0.31
CA THR A 23 -9.69 9.15 0.71
C THR A 23 -8.67 8.77 1.79
N GLU A 24 -7.59 9.55 1.88
CA GLU A 24 -6.46 9.37 2.77
C GLU A 24 -6.65 10.07 4.13
N ILE A 25 -7.55 11.07 4.22
CA ILE A 25 -7.78 11.88 5.42
C ILE A 25 -8.24 11.05 6.64
N PRO A 26 -9.19 10.09 6.52
CA PRO A 26 -9.62 9.29 7.67
C PRO A 26 -8.46 8.54 8.34
N SER A 27 -7.57 7.94 7.56
CA SER A 27 -6.38 7.23 8.06
C SER A 27 -5.45 8.18 8.80
N TYR A 28 -5.27 9.40 8.30
CA TYR A 28 -4.44 10.41 8.98
C TYR A 28 -5.05 10.95 10.27
N VAL A 29 -6.37 11.10 10.33
CA VAL A 29 -7.06 11.47 11.57
C VAL A 29 -6.84 10.40 12.63
N LYS A 30 -7.04 9.11 12.27
CA LYS A 30 -6.74 7.98 13.16
C LYS A 30 -5.29 7.99 13.64
N TYR A 31 -4.34 8.19 12.72
CA TYR A 31 -2.92 8.31 13.05
C TYR A 31 -2.64 9.42 14.06
N LYS A 32 -3.21 10.61 13.86
CA LYS A 32 -3.02 11.76 14.74
C LYS A 32 -3.67 11.56 16.11
N ASP A 33 -4.83 10.92 16.15
CA ASP A 33 -5.59 10.67 17.37
C ASP A 33 -5.05 9.46 18.16
N GLY A 34 -4.04 8.76 17.63
CA GLY A 34 -3.42 7.60 18.25
C GLY A 34 -4.26 6.32 18.14
N ASP A 35 -5.28 6.31 17.27
CA ASP A 35 -6.10 5.13 16.96
C ASP A 35 -5.36 4.23 15.97
N VAL A 36 -4.25 3.67 16.45
CA VAL A 36 -3.30 2.85 15.69
C VAL A 36 -3.07 1.56 16.44
N LEU A 37 -3.26 0.44 15.75
CA LEU A 37 -3.03 -0.88 16.32
C LEU A 37 -1.56 -1.29 16.17
N ASP A 38 -1.03 -2.00 17.15
CA ASP A 38 0.32 -2.53 17.12
C ASP A 38 0.36 -3.83 16.32
N TYR A 39 1.19 -3.85 15.27
CA TYR A 39 1.42 -4.98 14.38
C TYR A 39 1.72 -6.28 15.13
N SER A 40 2.51 -6.19 16.21
CA SER A 40 2.94 -7.35 16.99
C SER A 40 1.81 -8.01 17.79
N THR A 41 0.71 -7.28 18.02
CA THR A 41 -0.43 -7.72 18.83
C THR A 41 -1.73 -7.87 18.04
N LEU A 42 -1.66 -7.72 16.72
CA LEU A 42 -2.82 -7.80 15.85
C LEU A 42 -3.51 -9.17 15.96
N SER A 43 -4.80 -9.13 16.31
CA SER A 43 -5.66 -10.30 16.22
C SER A 43 -6.29 -10.42 14.82
N THR A 44 -6.74 -11.61 14.45
CA THR A 44 -7.47 -11.83 13.18
C THR A 44 -8.71 -10.94 13.05
N ASN A 45 -9.37 -10.60 14.18
CA ASN A 45 -10.53 -9.71 14.20
C ASN A 45 -10.18 -8.26 13.88
N ASP A 46 -8.99 -7.80 14.31
CA ASP A 46 -8.53 -6.44 14.08
C ASP A 46 -8.23 -6.18 12.60
N LEU A 47 -7.78 -7.22 11.89
CA LEU A 47 -7.53 -7.16 10.45
C LEU A 47 -8.81 -6.91 9.64
N GLN A 48 -9.97 -7.39 10.12
CA GLN A 48 -11.25 -7.20 9.42
C GLN A 48 -11.77 -5.76 9.43
N SER A 49 -11.27 -4.92 10.33
CA SER A 49 -11.79 -3.58 10.56
C SER A 49 -11.23 -2.50 9.61
N GLY A 50 -10.25 -2.85 8.77
CA GLY A 50 -9.51 -1.87 7.95
C GLY A 50 -8.74 -0.86 8.80
N ALA A 51 -8.25 -1.30 9.96
CA ALA A 51 -7.51 -0.49 10.92
C ALA A 51 -6.20 0.07 10.35
N LEU A 52 -5.71 1.11 11.00
CA LEU A 52 -4.35 1.59 10.80
C LEU A 52 -3.43 0.83 11.76
N VAL A 53 -2.29 0.39 11.25
CA VAL A 53 -1.34 -0.49 11.95
C VAL A 53 0.04 0.14 11.94
N GLN A 54 0.75 0.00 13.04
CA GLN A 54 2.17 0.35 13.17
C GLN A 54 2.93 -0.75 13.89
N GLY A 55 4.20 -0.91 13.55
CA GLY A 55 5.08 -1.81 14.28
C GLY A 55 6.31 -2.15 13.46
N VAL A 56 6.89 -3.33 13.73
CA VAL A 56 8.15 -3.76 13.13
C VAL A 56 7.94 -5.08 12.41
N ILE A 57 8.40 -5.14 11.16
CA ILE A 57 8.60 -6.39 10.43
C ILE A 57 10.05 -6.80 10.67
N ASP A 58 10.24 -7.96 11.27
CA ASP A 58 11.53 -8.59 11.57
C ASP A 58 11.62 -10.02 11.01
N ASP A 59 10.57 -10.48 10.32
CA ASP A 59 10.56 -11.73 9.58
C ASP A 59 9.84 -11.56 8.23
N CYS A 60 10.54 -11.92 7.15
CA CYS A 60 10.09 -11.74 5.77
C CYS A 60 10.62 -12.89 4.91
N ASP A 61 9.72 -13.61 4.27
CA ASP A 61 10.06 -14.75 3.41
C ASP A 61 10.25 -14.34 1.94
N GLY A 62 9.97 -13.07 1.63
CA GLY A 62 10.35 -12.45 0.36
C GLY A 62 9.20 -11.87 -0.45
N SER A 63 9.53 -11.41 -1.65
CA SER A 63 8.58 -10.82 -2.58
C SER A 63 7.76 -11.90 -3.30
N ILE A 64 6.44 -11.83 -3.17
CA ILE A 64 5.51 -12.78 -3.80
C ILE A 64 5.05 -12.31 -5.19
N ALA A 65 4.99 -10.99 -5.39
CA ALA A 65 4.41 -10.41 -6.59
C ALA A 65 4.81 -8.94 -6.77
N GLU A 66 4.81 -8.50 -8.03
CA GLU A 66 4.93 -7.10 -8.40
C GLU A 66 3.66 -6.67 -9.14
N LEU A 67 3.07 -5.55 -8.73
CA LEU A 67 1.99 -4.92 -9.48
C LEU A 67 2.60 -4.14 -10.64
N GLU A 68 2.36 -4.57 -11.87
CA GLU A 68 2.77 -3.83 -13.07
C GLU A 68 1.59 -3.06 -13.69
N GLU A 69 1.74 -1.76 -13.87
CA GLU A 69 0.90 -0.99 -14.78
C GLU A 69 1.50 -1.00 -16.20
N THR A 70 0.70 -1.45 -17.17
CA THR A 70 1.06 -1.37 -18.58
C THR A 70 0.51 -0.08 -19.16
N ASN A 71 1.40 0.85 -19.53
CA ASN A 71 1.02 2.03 -20.30
C ASN A 71 0.73 1.64 -21.74
N THR A 72 -0.42 2.06 -22.24
CA THR A 72 -0.79 1.87 -23.65
C THR A 72 -0.93 3.20 -24.37
N ILE A 73 -0.37 3.31 -25.57
CA ILE A 73 -0.63 4.41 -26.51
C ILE A 73 -1.39 3.82 -27.70
N PHE A 74 -2.61 4.34 -27.96
CA PHE A 74 -3.52 3.79 -28.98
C PHE A 74 -3.84 2.28 -28.81
N GLY A 75 -3.89 1.80 -27.57
CA GLY A 75 -4.14 0.38 -27.27
C GLY A 75 -2.93 -0.54 -27.49
N ILE A 76 -1.77 0.01 -27.88
CA ILE A 76 -0.52 -0.73 -28.00
C ILE A 76 0.25 -0.57 -26.69
N PRO A 77 0.67 -1.65 -26.01
CA PRO A 77 1.49 -1.58 -24.82
C PRO A 77 2.85 -0.98 -25.16
N THR A 78 3.20 0.15 -24.54
CA THR A 78 4.42 0.91 -24.81
C THR A 78 5.46 0.84 -23.68
N SER A 79 5.01 0.65 -22.44
CA SER A 79 5.92 0.46 -21.31
C SER A 79 5.21 -0.25 -20.16
N LYS A 80 5.97 -0.93 -19.33
CA LYS A 80 5.53 -1.49 -18.04
C LYS A 80 6.18 -0.70 -16.92
N ARG A 81 5.44 -0.44 -15.86
CA ARG A 81 5.93 0.20 -14.65
C ARG A 81 5.48 -0.59 -13.44
N VAL A 82 6.41 -1.03 -12.60
CA VAL A 82 6.09 -1.58 -11.28
C VAL A 82 5.53 -0.45 -10.42
N THR A 83 4.33 -0.63 -9.89
CA THR A 83 3.60 0.34 -9.08
C THR A 83 3.57 0.00 -7.60
N SER A 84 3.64 -1.29 -7.25
CA SER A 84 3.79 -1.81 -5.88
C SER A 84 4.49 -3.17 -5.93
N GLN A 85 5.17 -3.55 -4.85
CA GLN A 85 5.64 -4.90 -4.57
C GLN A 85 4.92 -5.44 -3.33
N TYR A 86 4.70 -6.75 -3.31
CA TYR A 86 4.02 -7.47 -2.25
C TYR A 86 5.00 -8.43 -1.59
N TYR A 87 5.13 -8.34 -0.27
CA TYR A 87 6.04 -9.16 0.52
C TYR A 87 5.27 -10.06 1.47
N ALA A 88 5.65 -11.33 1.57
CA ALA A 88 5.15 -12.24 2.58
C ALA A 88 5.92 -12.01 3.88
N CYS A 89 5.23 -11.52 4.91
CA CYS A 89 5.83 -11.25 6.21
C CYS A 89 5.15 -12.14 7.25
N TYR A 90 5.96 -12.77 8.10
CA TYR A 90 5.44 -13.59 9.17
C TYR A 90 5.08 -12.73 10.38
N MET A 91 3.97 -13.06 11.03
CA MET A 91 3.54 -12.41 12.26
C MET A 91 3.75 -13.35 13.44
N TYR A 92 4.12 -12.78 14.58
CA TYR A 92 4.29 -13.50 15.85
C TYR A 92 3.06 -14.29 16.32
N ASN A 93 1.87 -13.99 15.78
CA ASN A 93 0.64 -14.73 16.07
C ASN A 93 0.51 -16.04 15.28
N GLY A 94 1.52 -16.42 14.48
CA GLY A 94 1.53 -17.68 13.73
C GLY A 94 0.97 -17.58 12.32
N SER A 95 0.76 -16.38 11.80
CA SER A 95 0.14 -16.17 10.49
C SER A 95 1.00 -15.31 9.56
N TYR A 96 0.83 -15.50 8.26
CA TYR A 96 1.40 -14.63 7.24
C TYR A 96 0.48 -13.45 6.93
N VAL A 97 1.10 -12.29 6.73
CA VAL A 97 0.45 -11.09 6.22
C VAL A 97 1.24 -10.54 5.05
N ILE A 98 0.52 -10.03 4.06
CA ILE A 98 1.17 -9.42 2.90
C ILE A 98 1.40 -7.94 3.19
N TYR A 99 2.63 -7.46 3.04
CA TYR A 99 2.95 -6.04 3.08
C TYR A 99 3.08 -5.49 1.65
N GLU A 100 2.25 -4.49 1.31
CA GLU A 100 2.30 -3.80 0.02
C GLU A 100 3.07 -2.48 0.15
N THR A 101 4.18 -2.35 -0.58
CA THR A 101 4.97 -1.12 -0.64
C THR A 101 5.46 -0.80 -2.05
N ALA A 102 5.58 0.49 -2.35
CA ALA A 102 6.19 1.00 -3.58
C ALA A 102 7.48 1.80 -3.29
N ASN A 103 7.95 1.78 -2.03
CA ASN A 103 9.13 2.52 -1.63
C ASN A 103 10.37 1.67 -1.82
N ALA A 104 11.29 2.12 -2.69
CA ALA A 104 12.53 1.44 -2.99
C ALA A 104 13.41 1.17 -1.75
N ASP A 105 13.42 2.07 -0.76
CA ASP A 105 14.21 1.88 0.46
C ASP A 105 13.61 0.78 1.35
N GLU A 106 12.27 0.72 1.43
CA GLU A 106 11.57 -0.35 2.15
C GLU A 106 11.72 -1.70 1.44
N CYS A 107 11.57 -1.73 0.11
CA CYS A 107 11.87 -2.92 -0.70
C CYS A 107 13.31 -3.40 -0.49
N SER A 108 14.30 -2.49 -0.49
CA SER A 108 15.70 -2.87 -0.26
C SER A 108 15.93 -3.41 1.15
N THR A 109 15.18 -2.91 2.15
CA THR A 109 15.27 -3.36 3.54
C THR A 109 14.63 -4.74 3.69
N LEU A 110 13.48 -4.97 3.07
CA LEU A 110 12.78 -6.26 3.05
C LEU A 110 13.57 -7.33 2.30
N ASN A 111 14.18 -7.01 1.15
CA ASN A 111 15.05 -7.95 0.44
C ASN A 111 16.31 -8.32 1.26
N LYS A 112 16.84 -7.37 2.04
CA LYS A 112 17.96 -7.64 2.95
C LYS A 112 17.52 -8.51 4.13
N LEU A 113 16.32 -8.25 4.67
CA LEU A 113 15.72 -9.06 5.72
C LEU A 113 15.46 -10.49 5.24
N GLU A 114 14.85 -10.65 4.06
CA GLU A 114 14.65 -11.95 3.40
C GLU A 114 15.95 -12.75 3.29
N ALA A 115 17.03 -12.11 2.83
CA ALA A 115 18.32 -12.78 2.71
C ALA A 115 18.89 -13.21 4.08
N GLU A 116 18.69 -12.39 5.13
CA GLU A 116 19.08 -12.74 6.49
C GLU A 116 18.23 -13.87 7.08
N CYS A 117 16.91 -13.84 6.88
CA CYS A 117 15.98 -14.91 7.30
C CYS A 117 16.31 -16.22 6.59
N THR A 118 16.50 -16.18 5.27
CA THR A 118 16.85 -17.37 4.47
C THR A 118 18.15 -17.99 4.96
N ALA A 119 19.20 -17.18 5.14
CA ALA A 119 20.49 -17.67 5.64
C ALA A 119 20.37 -18.27 7.06
N PHE A 120 19.54 -17.67 7.91
CA PHE A 120 19.25 -18.20 9.24
C PHE A 120 18.56 -19.57 9.15
N TYR A 121 17.48 -19.67 8.36
CA TYR A 121 16.72 -20.92 8.22
C TYR A 121 17.53 -22.04 7.57
N GLU A 122 18.35 -21.73 6.56
CA GLU A 122 19.28 -22.69 5.95
C GLU A 122 20.32 -23.19 6.98
N ALA A 123 20.93 -22.30 7.76
CA ALA A 123 21.89 -22.68 8.78
C ALA A 123 21.26 -23.51 9.91
N VAL A 124 20.02 -23.19 10.31
CA VAL A 124 19.25 -24.03 11.26
C VAL A 124 19.00 -25.41 10.65
N GLY A 125 18.52 -25.47 9.41
CA GLY A 125 18.26 -26.73 8.70
C GLY A 125 19.52 -27.60 8.61
N GLU A 126 20.64 -27.04 8.18
CA GLU A 126 21.93 -27.73 8.13
C GLU A 126 22.39 -28.22 9.51
N ALA A 127 22.19 -27.44 10.57
CA ALA A 127 22.55 -27.85 11.93
C ALA A 127 21.74 -29.08 12.37
N TYR A 128 20.45 -29.13 12.06
CA TYR A 128 19.59 -30.28 12.34
C TYR A 128 19.93 -31.49 11.47
N ASP A 129 20.17 -31.30 10.17
CA ASP A 129 20.51 -32.38 9.23
C ASP A 129 21.85 -33.05 9.57
N ASN A 130 22.80 -32.27 10.13
CA ASN A 130 24.11 -32.77 10.54
C ASN A 130 24.16 -33.30 11.97
N ALA A 131 23.13 -33.04 12.79
CA ALA A 131 23.06 -33.52 14.15
C ALA A 131 22.67 -35.00 14.20
N LYS A 132 23.30 -35.76 15.10
CA LYS A 132 22.96 -37.18 15.34
C LYS A 132 21.81 -37.35 16.34
N SER A 133 21.53 -36.30 17.10
CA SER A 133 20.42 -36.14 18.04
C SER A 133 20.20 -34.66 18.32
N ASP A 134 19.01 -34.28 18.79
CA ASP A 134 18.66 -32.87 19.08
C ASP A 134 19.62 -32.19 20.07
N ASP A 135 20.24 -32.95 20.99
CA ASP A 135 21.23 -32.43 21.94
C ASP A 135 22.58 -32.04 21.28
N ASP A 136 22.85 -32.48 20.05
CA ASP A 136 24.08 -32.22 19.30
C ASP A 136 23.92 -31.06 18.29
N VAL A 137 22.76 -30.40 18.24
CA VAL A 137 22.47 -29.33 17.29
C VAL A 137 23.29 -28.08 17.65
N ASP A 138 24.22 -27.71 16.76
CA ASP A 138 25.03 -26.50 16.88
C ASP A 138 24.45 -25.36 16.04
N LEU A 139 23.77 -24.42 16.71
CA LEU A 139 23.20 -23.23 16.08
C LEU A 139 24.16 -22.04 16.03
N SER A 140 25.44 -22.20 16.35
CA SER A 140 26.40 -21.08 16.35
C SER A 140 26.61 -20.44 14.97
N GLY A 141 26.34 -21.18 13.89
CA GLY A 141 26.32 -20.67 12.52
C GLY A 141 25.02 -19.97 12.11
N ALA A 142 23.92 -20.18 12.85
CA ALA A 142 22.62 -19.58 12.58
C ALA A 142 22.55 -18.17 13.19
N VAL A 143 23.03 -17.18 12.45
CA VAL A 143 22.99 -15.78 12.86
C VAL A 143 21.58 -15.24 12.70
N GLN A 144 20.97 -14.77 13.79
CA GLN A 144 19.64 -14.18 13.73
C GLN A 144 19.61 -12.93 12.84
N PRO A 145 18.51 -12.72 12.10
CA PRO A 145 18.30 -11.47 11.37
C PRO A 145 18.42 -10.27 12.30
N SER A 146 19.11 -9.24 11.81
CA SER A 146 19.33 -7.98 12.54
C SER A 146 18.61 -6.80 11.87
N THR A 147 18.27 -6.97 10.60
CA THR A 147 17.49 -6.02 9.83
C THR A 147 16.05 -6.04 10.30
N THR A 148 15.46 -4.87 10.44
CA THR A 148 14.05 -4.72 10.77
C THR A 148 13.49 -3.55 9.97
N LEU A 149 12.19 -3.59 9.70
CA LEU A 149 11.47 -2.50 9.03
C LEU A 149 10.36 -1.99 9.93
N GLU A 150 10.47 -0.73 10.35
CA GLU A 150 9.35 -0.01 10.96
C GLU A 150 8.29 0.31 9.89
N ILE A 151 7.08 -0.15 10.10
CA ILE A 151 5.96 0.04 9.18
C ILE A 151 4.88 0.93 9.76
N THR A 152 4.19 1.61 8.85
CA THR A 152 2.89 2.21 9.11
C THR A 152 2.02 1.92 7.90
N GLY A 153 0.90 1.24 8.09
CA GLY A 153 0.07 0.78 7.00
C GLY A 153 -1.38 0.63 7.37
N LYS A 154 -2.24 0.63 6.36
CA LYS A 154 -3.68 0.38 6.49
C LYS A 154 -3.98 -1.05 6.09
N VAL A 155 -4.77 -1.72 6.91
CA VAL A 155 -5.28 -3.05 6.57
C VAL A 155 -6.34 -2.92 5.47
N VAL A 156 -6.18 -3.69 4.41
CA VAL A 156 -7.14 -3.80 3.30
C VAL A 156 -7.39 -5.27 3.00
N GLU A 157 -8.59 -5.59 2.53
CA GLU A 157 -8.91 -6.96 2.12
C GLU A 157 -8.01 -7.38 0.96
N MET A 158 -7.50 -8.62 1.05
CA MET A 158 -6.68 -9.20 -0.01
C MET A 158 -7.53 -9.41 -1.25
N ARG A 159 -7.00 -9.00 -2.40
CA ARG A 159 -7.67 -9.25 -3.67
C ARG A 159 -7.59 -10.75 -4.01
N ASP A 160 -8.61 -11.27 -4.66
CA ASP A 160 -8.66 -12.69 -5.05
C ASP A 160 -7.46 -13.12 -5.90
N ASP A 161 -7.01 -12.27 -6.84
CA ASP A 161 -5.84 -12.53 -7.69
C ASP A 161 -4.55 -12.66 -6.88
N LEU A 162 -4.38 -11.80 -5.87
CA LEU A 162 -3.21 -11.82 -4.99
C LEU A 162 -3.23 -13.04 -4.06
N ARG A 163 -4.41 -13.49 -3.63
CA ARG A 163 -4.56 -14.72 -2.85
C ARG A 163 -4.11 -15.94 -3.66
N ASP A 164 -4.52 -16.03 -4.92
CA ASP A 164 -4.14 -17.13 -5.80
C ASP A 164 -2.62 -17.13 -6.03
N ILE A 165 -2.01 -15.96 -6.24
CA ILE A 165 -0.55 -15.82 -6.36
C ILE A 165 0.17 -16.22 -5.06
N PHE A 166 -0.35 -15.80 -3.91
CA PHE A 166 0.23 -16.17 -2.62
C PHE A 166 0.17 -17.69 -2.40
N GLN A 167 -0.97 -18.31 -2.74
CA GLN A 167 -1.12 -19.76 -2.64
C GLN A 167 -0.14 -20.51 -3.55
N GLU A 168 0.08 -20.03 -4.77
CA GLU A 168 1.07 -20.59 -5.69
C GLU A 168 2.50 -20.42 -5.15
N TRP A 169 2.82 -19.25 -4.58
CA TRP A 169 4.12 -18.96 -3.98
C TRP A 169 4.39 -19.81 -2.72
N TYR A 170 3.39 -19.98 -1.85
CA TYR A 170 3.53 -20.77 -0.61
C TYR A 170 3.69 -22.26 -0.88
N GLY A 171 3.04 -22.78 -1.93
CA GLY A 171 3.19 -24.16 -2.38
C GLY A 171 2.47 -25.20 -1.51
N GLU A 172 3.04 -26.41 -1.42
CA GLU A 172 2.45 -27.53 -0.69
C GLU A 172 2.48 -27.28 0.82
N GLY A 173 1.31 -27.19 1.45
CA GLY A 173 1.17 -26.88 2.88
C GLY A 173 0.41 -25.58 3.16
N PHE A 174 -0.04 -24.86 2.12
CA PHE A 174 -0.91 -23.70 2.28
C PHE A 174 -2.18 -24.06 3.05
N ASP A 175 -2.25 -23.60 4.29
CA ASP A 175 -3.45 -23.62 5.11
C ASP A 175 -4.04 -22.22 5.15
N THR A 176 -5.32 -22.10 4.82
CA THR A 176 -6.07 -20.85 4.87
C THR A 176 -6.09 -20.24 6.28
N ASP A 177 -5.87 -21.07 7.31
CA ASP A 177 -5.81 -20.61 8.70
C ASP A 177 -4.43 -20.00 9.06
N CYS A 178 -3.39 -20.30 8.27
CA CYS A 178 -2.04 -19.76 8.44
C CYS A 178 -1.81 -18.44 7.69
N VAL A 179 -2.77 -18.01 6.85
CA VAL A 179 -2.63 -16.81 6.00
C VAL A 179 -3.78 -15.86 6.25
N THR A 180 -3.45 -14.64 6.63
CA THR A 180 -4.47 -13.61 6.83
C THR A 180 -5.11 -13.24 5.49
N GLN A 181 -6.43 -13.06 5.44
CA GLN A 181 -7.13 -12.60 4.22
C GLN A 181 -6.93 -11.10 3.95
N TYR A 182 -5.89 -10.51 4.52
CA TYR A 182 -5.69 -9.07 4.56
C TYR A 182 -4.26 -8.71 4.16
N VAL A 183 -4.13 -7.51 3.61
CA VAL A 183 -2.88 -6.92 3.16
C VAL A 183 -2.67 -5.64 3.98
N ILE A 184 -1.47 -5.42 4.46
CA ILE A 184 -1.07 -4.14 5.05
C ILE A 184 -0.52 -3.30 3.92
N ARG A 185 -1.29 -2.32 3.46
CA ARG A 185 -0.85 -1.34 2.48
C ARG A 185 -0.13 -0.21 3.18
N ARG A 186 1.11 0.06 2.78
CA ARG A 186 1.90 1.19 3.26
C ARG A 186 1.11 2.50 3.24
N CYS A 187 1.15 3.23 4.35
CA CYS A 187 0.66 4.61 4.46
C CYS A 187 1.82 5.57 4.72
N ASP A 188 2.11 6.45 3.76
CA ASP A 188 3.12 7.50 3.91
C ASP A 188 2.49 8.79 4.47
N PHE A 189 2.48 8.93 5.81
CA PHE A 189 1.97 10.13 6.47
C PHE A 189 2.92 11.34 6.37
N SER A 190 4.16 11.18 5.91
CA SER A 190 5.11 12.30 5.79
C SER A 190 4.61 13.35 4.78
N ARG A 191 3.90 12.90 3.74
CA ARG A 191 3.32 13.74 2.69
C ARG A 191 2.05 14.46 3.15
N PHE A 192 1.43 14.04 4.25
CA PHE A 192 0.16 14.59 4.70
C PHE A 192 0.22 16.03 5.19
N LYS A 193 1.42 16.53 5.54
CA LYS A 193 1.67 17.98 5.72
C LYS A 193 1.19 18.80 4.53
N PHE A 194 1.18 18.22 3.33
CA PHE A 194 0.72 18.85 2.10
C PHE A 194 -0.67 18.36 1.64
N VAL A 195 -1.12 17.18 2.07
CA VAL A 195 -2.42 16.58 1.66
C VAL A 195 -3.61 17.40 2.16
N ILE A 196 -3.64 17.76 3.46
CA ILE A 196 -4.76 18.53 4.03
C ILE A 196 -4.87 19.94 3.44
N PRO A 197 -3.80 20.78 3.44
CA PRO A 197 -3.86 22.07 2.78
C PRO A 197 -4.05 21.93 1.26
N GLY A 198 -3.50 20.90 0.63
CA GLY A 198 -3.70 20.60 -0.79
C GLY A 198 -5.15 20.27 -1.14
N PHE A 199 -5.82 19.47 -0.31
CA PHE A 199 -7.25 19.17 -0.43
C PHE A 199 -8.08 20.46 -0.31
N LEU A 200 -7.81 21.27 0.70
CA LEU A 200 -8.52 22.55 0.89
C LEU A 200 -8.33 23.50 -0.30
N VAL A 201 -7.09 23.62 -0.81
CA VAL A 201 -6.79 24.42 -2.01
C VAL A 201 -7.54 23.87 -3.22
N CYS A 202 -7.50 22.56 -3.48
CA CYS A 202 -8.20 21.95 -4.61
C CYS A 202 -9.72 22.09 -4.50
N ALA A 203 -10.29 21.94 -3.31
CA ALA A 203 -11.71 22.14 -3.05
C ALA A 203 -12.13 23.59 -3.33
N VAL A 204 -11.38 24.57 -2.84
CA VAL A 204 -11.63 26.00 -3.11
C VAL A 204 -11.52 26.31 -4.60
N LEU A 205 -10.46 25.83 -5.27
CA LEU A 205 -10.29 26.03 -6.71
C LEU A 205 -11.43 25.40 -7.52
N THR A 206 -11.92 24.23 -7.13
CA THR A 206 -13.08 23.57 -7.76
C THR A 206 -14.31 24.46 -7.68
N VAL A 207 -14.61 25.02 -6.51
CA VAL A 207 -15.76 25.92 -6.31
C VAL A 207 -15.59 27.20 -7.13
N VAL A 208 -14.42 27.84 -7.11
CA VAL A 208 -14.13 29.03 -7.90
C VAL A 208 -14.32 28.77 -9.39
N MET A 209 -13.84 27.64 -9.90
CA MET A 209 -13.97 27.28 -11.31
C MET A 209 -15.41 26.95 -11.71
N LEU A 210 -16.21 26.34 -10.83
CA LEU A 210 -17.65 26.17 -11.04
C LEU A 210 -18.36 27.52 -11.14
N VAL A 211 -18.09 28.45 -10.22
CA VAL A 211 -18.66 29.81 -10.26
C VAL A 211 -18.28 30.53 -11.57
N LEU A 212 -17.02 30.47 -11.98
CA LEU A 212 -16.56 31.05 -13.26
C LEU A 212 -17.23 30.40 -14.47
N THR A 213 -17.47 29.09 -14.42
CA THR A 213 -18.19 28.35 -15.47
C THR A 213 -19.62 28.88 -15.60
N VAL A 214 -20.33 29.03 -14.48
CA VAL A 214 -21.69 29.59 -14.43
C VAL A 214 -21.72 31.02 -14.96
N LEU A 215 -20.80 31.89 -14.51
CA LEU A 215 -20.71 33.28 -14.97
C LEU A 215 -20.42 33.38 -16.48
N CYS A 216 -19.47 32.59 -16.98
CA CYS A 216 -19.16 32.53 -18.41
C CYS A 216 -20.35 32.01 -19.23
N PHE A 217 -21.10 31.04 -18.70
CA PHE A 217 -22.31 30.52 -19.34
C PHE A 217 -23.43 31.56 -19.38
N ILE A 218 -23.72 32.24 -18.27
CA ILE A 218 -24.72 33.32 -18.21
C ILE A 218 -24.36 34.44 -19.20
N ARG A 219 -23.09 34.86 -19.22
CA ARG A 219 -22.61 35.92 -20.12
C ARG A 219 -22.74 35.50 -21.59
N TYR A 220 -22.41 34.25 -21.91
CA TYR A 220 -22.58 33.70 -23.25
C TYR A 220 -24.06 33.64 -23.68
N ARG A 221 -24.95 33.23 -22.77
CA ARG A 221 -26.40 33.17 -23.03
C ARG A 221 -26.98 34.57 -23.26
N ARG A 222 -26.62 35.55 -22.44
CA ARG A 222 -27.03 36.95 -22.63
C ARG A 222 -26.54 37.54 -23.96
N ALA A 223 -25.27 37.30 -24.32
CA ALA A 223 -24.73 37.78 -25.59
C ALA A 223 -25.48 37.23 -26.82
N ARG A 224 -26.01 36.00 -26.74
CA ARG A 224 -26.87 35.43 -27.80
C ARG A 224 -28.28 36.01 -27.84
N GLN A 225 -28.84 36.44 -26.70
CA GLN A 225 -30.19 37.03 -26.66
C GLN A 225 -30.25 38.45 -27.22
N PHE A 226 -29.14 39.21 -27.21
CA PHE A 226 -29.06 40.57 -27.76
C PHE A 226 -28.51 40.63 -29.20
N SER A 227 -28.31 39.50 -29.84
CA SER A 227 -27.77 39.40 -31.21
C SER A 227 -28.83 39.14 -32.29
N TYR A 228 -30.11 39.30 -31.94
CA TYR A 228 -31.25 39.24 -32.87
C TYR A 228 -31.93 40.60 -32.94
#